data_AF-A0A257UGM5-F1
#
_entry.id   AF-A0A257UGM5-F1
#
_cell.length_a   1.000
_cell.length_b   1.000
_cell.length_c   1.000
_cell.angle_alpha   90.00
_cell.angle_beta   90.00
_cell.angle_gamma   90.00
#
_symmetry.space_group_name_H-M   'P 1'
#
loop_
_entity.id
_entity.type
_entity.pdbx_description
1 polymer ?
#
loop_
_entity_poly.entity_id
_entity_poly.type
_entity_poly.pdbx_seq_one_letter_code
_entity_poly.pdbx_strand_id
1 'polypeptide(L)'
;MHRTAGAGATATDSVTVADAPLDGTAMTITPTEQATFAAAVASFTDGNTAAAAADFTATIDWGDGTTTPGIVYPTHSGFQVGGWHIYRAAGSETITVVVHDAGGSSTTITNSATVTAADTPNELHVQALYEKLLGRAPGAAVMSYWTKLLDNGTSLDRVAHAIVQSTEYDGSEIIKPLYEQLLDRRADASEVDYWIKQMQGGVSEQELEAKMIASEEFYKQAGGTSVQWVDAVFKHLLDRPADTSGEKYWGDLIESGKARSQVAELIANSVENSTRLIETKFSQLSQRSPGKQELQYWLAQKQQQGAQFARALAEKVTVDDLAVDSLYKDLLGRSPGSSERAYWSGLLNQGTTIDSVADAMVHSDEYVHKKLPGSVTPGSGVTITRLLPGNQGVEKWMQEVFQGDLLGGGQEQQTEAQFVASDEFFSDAGGTSSQWINSVYLFLLGRPAGPSGETYWSSLLDSGKTRSQVAELIADGTENSTRLIDGVFAEYAHRSPGTQELNDWLAQEQQQGAQFTQDLAAKLTLEYEGLDGL
;
A
#
# COMPACT_ATOMS: atom_id res chain seq x y z
N MET A 1 60.00 65.07 -59.82
CA MET A 1 59.68 63.65 -60.07
C MET A 1 59.71 62.91 -58.73
N HIS A 2 58.55 62.50 -58.21
CA HIS A 2 58.36 61.26 -57.46
C HIS A 2 56.84 61.03 -57.32
N ARG A 3 56.32 59.95 -57.92
CA ARG A 3 54.98 59.42 -57.66
C ARG A 3 55.02 58.68 -56.32
N THR A 4 53.91 58.72 -55.57
CA THR A 4 53.34 57.48 -55.03
C THR A 4 51.86 57.65 -54.71
N ALA A 5 51.07 56.77 -55.33
CA ALA A 5 49.66 56.54 -55.04
C ALA A 5 49.51 55.69 -53.76
N GLY A 6 48.35 55.78 -53.13
CA GLY A 6 47.96 54.92 -52.03
C GLY A 6 46.55 55.23 -51.55
N ALA A 7 45.56 55.18 -52.43
CA ALA A 7 44.16 55.11 -52.00
C ALA A 7 43.90 53.66 -51.54
N GLY A 8 44.06 53.40 -50.26
CA GLY A 8 43.57 52.16 -49.65
C GLY A 8 42.08 52.30 -49.37
N ALA A 9 41.25 51.49 -50.03
CA ALA A 9 39.86 51.30 -49.67
C ALA A 9 39.77 50.10 -48.73
N THR A 10 39.28 50.31 -47.51
CA THR A 10 38.94 49.23 -46.58
C THR A 10 37.49 48.83 -46.84
N ALA A 11 37.27 47.61 -47.31
CA ALA A 11 35.95 46.99 -47.34
C ALA A 11 35.83 46.09 -46.11
N THR A 12 34.86 46.36 -45.24
CA THR A 12 34.45 45.44 -44.18
C THR A 12 33.27 44.63 -44.69
N ASP A 13 33.48 43.32 -44.83
CA ASP A 13 32.44 42.33 -45.07
C ASP A 13 32.20 41.57 -43.76
N SER A 14 30.95 41.32 -43.42
CA SER A 14 30.57 40.59 -42.19
C SER A 14 30.03 39.22 -42.58
N VAL A 15 30.78 38.17 -42.27
CA VAL A 15 30.29 36.78 -42.36
C VAL A 15 29.53 36.43 -41.10
N THR A 16 28.27 36.02 -41.27
CA THR A 16 27.50 35.35 -40.23
C THR A 16 27.87 33.87 -40.24
N VAL A 17 28.47 33.37 -39.16
CA VAL A 17 28.69 31.93 -38.98
C VAL A 17 27.47 31.39 -38.24
N ALA A 18 26.70 30.52 -38.88
CA ALA A 18 25.60 29.82 -38.24
C ALA A 18 26.14 28.75 -37.30
N ASP A 19 25.41 28.51 -36.21
CA ASP A 19 25.73 27.48 -35.22
C ASP A 19 25.52 26.07 -35.78
N ALA A 20 26.14 25.08 -35.13
CA ALA A 20 26.02 23.69 -35.53
C ALA A 20 24.57 23.18 -35.39
N PRO A 21 24.06 22.36 -36.33
CA PRO A 21 22.69 21.87 -36.24
C PRO A 21 22.56 20.84 -35.11
N LEU A 22 21.41 20.88 -34.42
CA LEU A 22 21.00 19.85 -33.47
C LEU A 22 20.15 18.79 -34.17
N ASP A 23 20.53 17.52 -34.04
CA ASP A 23 19.80 16.40 -34.62
C ASP A 23 19.17 15.54 -33.51
N GLY A 24 17.84 15.52 -33.46
CA GLY A 24 17.05 14.97 -32.35
C GLY A 24 16.42 13.61 -32.68
N THR A 25 16.36 12.72 -31.70
CA THR A 25 15.73 11.40 -31.78
C THR A 25 14.82 11.16 -30.58
N ALA A 26 13.56 10.83 -30.86
CA ALA A 26 12.53 10.52 -29.87
C ALA A 26 12.79 9.19 -29.14
N MET A 27 12.42 9.11 -27.85
CA MET A 27 12.45 7.86 -27.07
C MET A 27 11.06 7.50 -26.57
N THR A 28 10.46 6.42 -27.05
CA THR A 28 9.13 5.97 -26.62
C THR A 28 9.10 5.69 -25.13
N ILE A 29 8.09 6.24 -24.44
CA ILE A 29 7.88 6.02 -23.01
C ILE A 29 6.53 5.37 -22.74
N THR A 30 6.49 4.53 -21.72
CA THR A 30 5.28 3.83 -21.25
C THR A 30 5.04 4.10 -19.76
N PRO A 31 4.67 5.33 -19.39
CA PRO A 31 4.37 5.67 -18.00
C PRO A 31 3.10 4.93 -17.52
N THR A 32 2.91 4.89 -16.21
CA THR A 32 1.68 4.38 -15.58
C THR A 32 0.90 5.56 -15.01
N GLU A 33 -0.40 5.55 -15.22
CA GLU A 33 -1.34 6.51 -14.65
C GLU A 33 -1.12 6.66 -13.13
N GLN A 34 -1.16 7.90 -12.64
CA GLN A 34 -0.96 8.28 -11.22
C GLN A 34 0.40 7.91 -10.62
N ALA A 35 1.28 7.21 -11.33
CA ALA A 35 2.64 6.93 -10.93
C ALA A 35 3.59 8.06 -11.37
N THR A 36 4.62 8.32 -10.57
CA THR A 36 5.70 9.23 -10.99
C THR A 36 6.56 8.54 -12.05
N PHE A 37 6.51 9.06 -13.27
CA PHE A 37 7.46 8.73 -14.32
C PHE A 37 8.73 9.56 -14.13
N ALA A 38 9.91 8.94 -14.24
CA ALA A 38 11.19 9.62 -14.20
C ALA A 38 12.22 8.88 -15.07
N ALA A 39 12.44 9.35 -16.30
CA ALA A 39 13.42 8.78 -17.22
C ALA A 39 13.78 9.74 -18.38
N ALA A 40 14.64 9.29 -19.30
CA ALA A 40 14.93 9.98 -20.55
C ALA A 40 13.74 9.91 -21.52
N VAL A 41 13.42 11.04 -22.16
CA VAL A 41 12.29 11.20 -23.10
C VAL A 41 12.74 11.50 -24.53
N ALA A 42 13.97 11.98 -24.70
CA ALA A 42 14.56 12.26 -25.99
C ALA A 42 16.09 12.16 -25.93
N SER A 43 16.71 12.02 -27.10
CA SER A 43 18.15 12.17 -27.30
C SER A 43 18.43 13.13 -28.43
N PHE A 44 19.59 13.76 -28.43
CA PHE A 44 20.03 14.60 -29.54
C PHE A 44 21.55 14.59 -29.68
N THR A 45 22.03 15.01 -30.84
CA THR A 45 23.45 15.23 -31.12
C THR A 45 23.67 16.67 -31.55
N ASP A 46 24.89 17.14 -31.30
CA ASP A 46 25.37 18.44 -31.74
C ASP A 46 26.49 18.24 -32.77
N GLY A 47 26.47 19.01 -33.85
CA GLY A 47 27.56 19.01 -34.84
C GLY A 47 28.90 19.51 -34.28
N ASN A 48 28.87 20.30 -33.20
CA ASN A 48 30.00 20.63 -32.36
C ASN A 48 30.29 19.49 -31.36
N THR A 49 31.22 18.61 -31.75
CA THR A 49 31.64 17.46 -30.93
C THR A 49 32.30 17.82 -29.59
N ALA A 50 32.54 19.11 -29.32
CA ALA A 50 33.11 19.61 -28.08
C ALA A 50 32.09 20.33 -27.18
N ALA A 51 30.80 20.39 -27.56
CA ALA A 51 29.75 21.03 -26.77
C ALA A 51 29.61 20.39 -25.38
N ALA A 52 29.34 21.21 -24.36
CA ALA A 52 29.08 20.74 -23.01
C ALA A 52 27.56 20.65 -22.77
N ALA A 53 27.12 19.73 -21.91
CA ALA A 53 25.70 19.61 -21.58
C ALA A 53 25.08 20.90 -21.00
N ALA A 54 25.90 21.75 -20.39
CA ALA A 54 25.49 23.04 -19.83
C ALA A 54 25.20 24.11 -20.88
N ASP A 55 25.61 23.89 -22.14
CA ASP A 55 25.30 24.79 -23.26
C ASP A 55 23.85 24.63 -23.72
N PHE A 56 23.17 23.56 -23.28
CA PHE A 56 21.80 23.24 -23.68
C PHE A 56 20.80 23.49 -22.56
N THR A 57 19.63 23.98 -22.94
CA THR A 57 18.43 23.97 -22.11
C THR A 57 17.35 23.16 -22.82
N ALA A 58 16.48 22.50 -22.06
CA ALA A 58 15.39 21.72 -22.61
C ALA A 58 14.07 22.04 -21.91
N THR A 59 12.98 22.01 -22.66
CA THR A 59 11.60 22.01 -22.16
C THR A 59 10.88 20.76 -22.65
N ILE A 60 10.04 20.18 -21.81
CA ILE A 60 9.25 18.99 -22.11
C ILE A 60 7.78 19.38 -21.93
N ASP A 61 7.03 19.42 -23.02
CA ASP A 61 5.57 19.42 -23.02
C ASP A 61 5.10 17.96 -23.01
N TRP A 62 4.34 17.58 -21.98
CA TRP A 62 3.93 16.19 -21.75
C TRP A 62 2.68 15.78 -22.54
N GLY A 63 2.04 16.72 -23.24
CA GLY A 63 0.86 16.49 -24.08
C GLY A 63 -0.48 16.64 -23.35
N ASP A 64 -0.48 16.60 -22.01
CA ASP A 64 -1.67 16.71 -21.15
C ASP A 64 -1.95 18.15 -20.67
N GLY A 65 -1.33 19.14 -21.32
CA GLY A 65 -1.41 20.55 -20.94
C GLY A 65 -0.41 20.98 -19.89
N THR A 66 0.52 20.10 -19.48
CA THR A 66 1.60 20.43 -18.56
C THR A 66 2.97 20.51 -19.25
N THR A 67 3.85 21.38 -18.76
CA THR A 67 5.21 21.54 -19.27
C THR A 67 6.19 21.65 -18.12
N THR A 68 7.33 20.96 -18.23
CA THR A 68 8.42 21.02 -17.25
C THR A 68 9.75 21.36 -17.91
N PRO A 69 10.72 21.92 -17.17
CA PRO A 69 12.11 21.90 -17.62
C PRO A 69 12.60 20.45 -17.80
N GLY A 70 13.35 20.20 -18.86
CA GLY A 70 14.11 18.96 -19.06
C GLY A 70 15.54 19.12 -18.56
N ILE A 71 16.14 18.02 -18.11
CA ILE A 71 17.55 17.98 -17.70
C ILE A 71 18.35 17.32 -18.83
N VAL A 72 19.40 18.00 -19.29
CA VAL A 72 20.30 17.51 -20.34
C VAL A 72 21.48 16.76 -19.71
N TYR A 73 21.70 15.52 -20.14
CA TYR A 73 22.80 14.66 -19.71
C TYR A 73 23.70 14.30 -20.90
N PRO A 74 25.03 14.35 -20.77
CA PRO A 74 25.93 13.87 -21.81
C PRO A 74 25.95 12.33 -21.86
N THR A 75 26.14 11.78 -23.05
CA THR A 75 26.27 10.35 -23.33
C THR A 75 27.53 10.09 -24.17
N HIS A 76 27.85 8.82 -24.46
CA HIS A 76 29.01 8.45 -25.27
C HIS A 76 28.96 8.97 -26.72
N SER A 77 27.76 9.30 -27.24
CA SER A 77 27.57 9.67 -28.65
C SER A 77 26.65 10.88 -28.84
N GLY A 78 26.45 11.72 -27.83
CA GLY A 78 25.52 12.86 -27.86
C GLY A 78 24.95 13.20 -26.49
N PHE A 79 23.70 13.61 -26.42
CA PHE A 79 23.01 14.04 -25.20
C PHE A 79 21.62 13.38 -25.07
N GLN A 80 21.12 13.29 -23.84
CA GLN A 80 19.77 12.86 -23.51
C GLN A 80 19.04 13.93 -22.71
N VAL A 81 17.72 14.02 -22.89
CA VAL A 81 16.85 14.89 -22.10
C VAL A 81 16.01 14.00 -21.18
N GLY A 82 16.17 14.16 -19.87
CA GLY A 82 15.36 13.50 -18.84
C GLY A 82 14.37 14.46 -18.19
N GLY A 83 13.29 13.89 -17.64
CA GLY A 83 12.28 14.64 -16.91
C GLY A 83 11.47 13.74 -15.98
N TRP A 84 10.64 14.37 -15.15
CA TRP A 84 9.67 13.70 -14.32
C TRP A 84 8.26 14.23 -14.57
N HIS A 85 7.28 13.34 -14.51
CA HIS A 85 5.87 13.69 -14.70
C HIS A 85 4.92 12.69 -14.07
N ILE A 86 3.68 13.09 -13.83
CA ILE A 86 2.58 12.22 -13.42
C ILE A 86 1.41 12.45 -14.38
N TYR A 87 1.06 11.41 -15.15
CA TYR A 87 -0.13 11.42 -16.00
C TYR A 87 -1.37 11.11 -15.16
N ARG A 88 -2.43 11.91 -15.33
CA ARG A 88 -3.69 11.76 -14.55
C ARG A 88 -4.65 10.71 -15.11
N ALA A 89 -4.47 10.31 -16.36
CA ALA A 89 -5.31 9.34 -17.05
C ALA A 89 -4.47 8.46 -17.97
N ALA A 90 -4.89 7.21 -18.15
CA ALA A 90 -4.36 6.33 -19.19
C ALA A 90 -4.72 6.85 -20.59
N GLY A 91 -3.88 6.55 -21.59
CA GLY A 91 -4.10 7.01 -22.95
C GLY A 91 -2.83 7.20 -23.75
N SER A 92 -2.95 7.84 -24.91
CA SER A 92 -1.78 8.22 -25.72
C SER A 92 -1.66 9.74 -25.75
N GLU A 93 -0.51 10.24 -25.32
CA GLU A 93 -0.21 11.66 -25.26
C GLU A 93 0.95 12.00 -26.20
N THR A 94 0.88 13.16 -26.87
CA THR A 94 1.97 13.63 -27.73
C THR A 94 2.93 14.49 -26.92
N ILE A 95 4.13 13.99 -26.69
CA ILE A 95 5.21 14.71 -26.00
C ILE A 95 5.97 15.56 -27.01
N THR A 96 6.27 16.80 -26.65
CA THR A 96 7.15 17.67 -27.42
C THR A 96 8.33 18.13 -26.56
N VAL A 97 9.54 17.78 -26.97
CA VAL A 97 10.77 18.25 -26.34
C VAL A 97 11.39 19.33 -27.21
N VAL A 98 11.66 20.50 -26.65
CA VAL A 98 12.41 21.56 -27.33
C VAL A 98 13.76 21.70 -26.66
N VAL A 99 14.83 21.57 -27.43
CA VAL A 99 16.20 21.80 -26.97
C VAL A 99 16.72 23.09 -27.60
N HIS A 100 17.29 23.95 -26.78
CA HIS A 100 17.96 25.17 -27.20
C HIS A 100 19.44 25.10 -26.84
N ASP A 101 20.30 25.32 -27.83
CA ASP A 101 21.72 25.60 -27.65
C ASP A 101 21.92 27.10 -27.37
N ALA A 102 22.82 27.42 -26.43
CA ALA A 102 23.34 28.76 -26.22
C ALA A 102 23.94 29.40 -27.49
N GLY A 103 24.45 28.60 -28.43
CA GLY A 103 24.92 29.03 -29.75
C GLY A 103 23.81 29.52 -30.69
N GLY A 104 22.54 29.29 -30.33
CA GLY A 104 21.35 29.78 -31.04
C GLY A 104 20.65 28.72 -31.90
N SER A 105 21.22 27.52 -32.02
CA SER A 105 20.54 26.36 -32.62
C SER A 105 19.42 25.84 -31.72
N SER A 106 18.38 25.26 -32.31
CA SER A 106 17.31 24.61 -31.57
C SER A 106 16.73 23.44 -32.35
N THR A 107 16.29 22.40 -31.66
CA THR A 107 15.57 21.28 -32.27
C THR A 107 14.30 20.97 -31.47
N THR A 108 13.28 20.51 -32.19
CA THR A 108 12.00 20.07 -31.62
C THR A 108 11.81 18.59 -31.92
N ILE A 109 11.64 17.80 -30.88
CA ILE A 109 11.51 16.34 -30.93
C ILE A 109 10.11 16.00 -30.45
N THR A 110 9.26 15.53 -31.35
CA THR A 110 7.91 15.07 -31.02
C THR A 110 7.89 13.55 -30.88
N ASN A 111 7.16 13.05 -29.88
CA ASN A 111 6.99 11.62 -29.64
C ASN A 111 5.61 11.31 -29.05
N SER A 112 5.27 10.02 -28.90
CA SER A 112 4.10 9.55 -28.16
C SER A 112 4.50 8.91 -26.82
N ALA A 113 3.85 9.31 -25.74
CA ALA A 113 3.72 8.49 -24.53
C ALA A 113 2.51 7.57 -24.66
N THR A 114 2.69 6.30 -24.29
CA THR A 114 1.57 5.37 -24.09
C THR A 114 1.39 5.15 -22.60
N VAL A 115 0.52 5.94 -21.98
CA VAL A 115 0.19 5.86 -20.56
C VAL A 115 -0.66 4.62 -20.32
N THR A 116 -0.12 3.67 -19.57
CA THR A 116 -0.84 2.48 -19.13
C THR A 116 -1.74 2.82 -17.93
N ALA A 117 -2.93 2.22 -17.88
CA ALA A 117 -3.79 2.34 -16.72
C ALA A 117 -3.10 1.77 -15.48
N ALA A 118 -3.32 2.40 -14.33
CA ALA A 118 -2.91 1.83 -13.07
C ALA A 118 -3.74 0.58 -12.79
N ASP A 119 -3.11 -0.43 -12.19
CA ASP A 119 -3.85 -1.61 -11.75
C ASP A 119 -4.91 -1.21 -10.72
N THR A 120 -6.13 -1.71 -10.92
CA THR A 120 -7.22 -1.59 -9.95
C THR A 120 -6.88 -2.31 -8.64
N PRO A 121 -7.55 -2.00 -7.51
CA PRO A 121 -7.36 -2.74 -6.26
C PRO A 121 -7.51 -4.26 -6.42
N ASN A 122 -8.50 -4.69 -7.21
CA ASN A 122 -8.73 -6.11 -7.48
C ASN A 122 -7.64 -6.73 -8.36
N GLU A 123 -7.08 -6.01 -9.35
CA GLU A 123 -5.92 -6.48 -10.11
C GLU A 123 -4.68 -6.64 -9.24
N LEU A 124 -4.42 -5.68 -8.34
CA LEU A 124 -3.33 -5.77 -7.37
C LEU A 124 -3.50 -6.95 -6.41
N HIS A 125 -4.72 -7.24 -5.96
CA HIS A 125 -4.99 -8.41 -5.13
C HIS A 125 -4.75 -9.73 -5.88
N VAL A 126 -5.21 -9.84 -7.12
CA VAL A 126 -4.97 -11.03 -7.94
C VAL A 126 -3.47 -11.21 -8.19
N GLN A 127 -2.75 -10.13 -8.50
CA GLN A 127 -1.30 -10.18 -8.63
C GLN A 127 -0.63 -10.69 -7.35
N ALA A 128 -0.99 -10.12 -6.21
CA ALA A 128 -0.38 -10.47 -4.92
C ALA A 128 -0.68 -11.92 -4.50
N LEU A 129 -1.90 -12.43 -4.78
CA LEU A 129 -2.24 -13.84 -4.57
C LEU A 129 -1.36 -14.77 -5.42
N TYR A 130 -1.18 -14.47 -6.70
CA TYR A 130 -0.35 -15.27 -7.60
C TYR A 130 1.14 -15.21 -7.22
N GLU A 131 1.65 -14.03 -6.84
CA GLU A 131 3.02 -13.88 -6.40
C GLU A 131 3.30 -14.63 -5.09
N LYS A 132 2.42 -14.51 -4.10
CA LYS A 132 2.58 -15.18 -2.80
C LYS A 132 2.35 -16.68 -2.88
N LEU A 133 1.34 -17.14 -3.63
CA LEU A 133 0.94 -18.56 -3.65
C LEU A 133 1.61 -19.39 -4.76
N LEU A 134 2.10 -18.77 -5.84
CA LEU A 134 2.69 -19.49 -6.98
C LEU A 134 4.06 -18.94 -7.40
N GLY A 135 4.58 -17.92 -6.71
CA GLY A 135 5.89 -17.33 -7.01
C GLY A 135 5.99 -16.66 -8.38
N ARG A 136 4.85 -16.32 -9.03
CA ARG A 136 4.83 -15.73 -10.38
C ARG A 136 3.64 -14.79 -10.57
N ALA A 137 3.76 -13.85 -11.51
CA ALA A 137 2.63 -13.01 -11.93
C ALA A 137 1.59 -13.82 -12.74
N PRO A 138 0.29 -13.48 -12.69
CA PRO A 138 -0.74 -14.08 -13.53
C PRO A 138 -0.60 -13.63 -14.99
N GLY A 139 -0.98 -14.49 -15.94
CA GLY A 139 -1.10 -14.08 -17.34
C GLY A 139 -2.33 -13.19 -17.55
N ALA A 140 -2.32 -12.32 -18.59
CA ALA A 140 -3.38 -11.32 -18.82
C ALA A 140 -4.82 -11.89 -18.84
N ALA A 141 -5.02 -13.08 -19.43
CA ALA A 141 -6.33 -13.73 -19.45
C ALA A 141 -6.78 -14.20 -18.05
N VAL A 142 -5.85 -14.69 -17.25
CA VAL A 142 -6.09 -15.15 -15.87
C VAL A 142 -6.35 -13.96 -14.96
N MET A 143 -5.57 -12.89 -15.12
CA MET A 143 -5.81 -11.61 -14.44
C MET A 143 -7.24 -11.12 -14.70
N SER A 144 -7.62 -10.96 -15.97
CA SER A 144 -8.96 -10.50 -16.34
C SER A 144 -10.09 -11.39 -15.82
N TYR A 145 -9.89 -12.70 -15.76
CA TYR A 145 -10.88 -13.63 -15.24
C TYR A 145 -11.14 -13.42 -13.74
N TRP A 146 -10.08 -13.40 -12.93
CA TRP A 146 -10.21 -13.26 -11.48
C TRP A 146 -10.66 -11.85 -11.08
N THR A 147 -10.12 -10.81 -11.71
CA THR A 147 -10.55 -9.42 -11.46
C THR A 147 -12.05 -9.26 -11.67
N LYS A 148 -12.60 -9.77 -12.79
CA LYS A 148 -14.05 -9.74 -13.03
C LYS A 148 -14.87 -10.44 -11.96
N LEU A 149 -14.35 -11.54 -11.38
CA LEU A 149 -15.06 -12.24 -10.30
C LEU A 149 -15.06 -11.41 -9.01
N LEU A 150 -13.93 -10.78 -8.68
CA LEU A 150 -13.82 -9.88 -7.53
C LEU A 150 -14.69 -8.63 -7.69
N ASP A 151 -14.70 -8.02 -8.89
CA ASP A 151 -15.57 -6.89 -9.21
C ASP A 151 -17.06 -7.23 -9.05
N ASN A 152 -17.44 -8.49 -9.28
CA ASN A 152 -18.79 -9.00 -9.09
C ASN A 152 -19.07 -9.54 -7.67
N GLY A 153 -18.21 -9.25 -6.70
CA GLY A 153 -18.40 -9.58 -5.29
C GLY A 153 -17.95 -10.98 -4.87
N THR A 154 -17.16 -11.68 -5.69
CA THR A 154 -16.43 -12.86 -5.20
C THR A 154 -15.41 -12.41 -4.17
N SER A 155 -15.28 -13.16 -3.08
CA SER A 155 -14.33 -12.81 -2.02
C SER A 155 -12.91 -13.30 -2.33
N LEU A 156 -11.90 -12.63 -1.77
CA LEU A 156 -10.49 -13.00 -1.93
C LEU A 156 -10.18 -14.40 -1.41
N ASP A 157 -10.86 -14.85 -0.34
CA ASP A 157 -10.72 -16.22 0.16
C ASP A 157 -11.07 -17.25 -0.91
N ARG A 158 -12.13 -17.04 -1.69
CA ARG A 158 -12.51 -17.98 -2.76
C ARG A 158 -11.49 -18.03 -3.88
N VAL A 159 -10.88 -16.90 -4.23
CA VAL A 159 -9.83 -16.85 -5.25
C VAL A 159 -8.57 -17.56 -4.75
N ALA A 160 -8.13 -17.24 -3.53
CA ALA A 160 -7.01 -17.89 -2.89
C ALA A 160 -7.24 -19.41 -2.77
N HIS A 161 -8.43 -19.82 -2.33
CA HIS A 161 -8.86 -21.21 -2.25
C HIS A 161 -8.75 -21.93 -3.59
N ALA A 162 -9.25 -21.31 -4.67
CA ALA A 162 -9.16 -21.88 -6.01
C ALA A 162 -7.71 -22.03 -6.50
N ILE A 163 -6.83 -21.08 -6.17
CA ILE A 163 -5.40 -21.16 -6.49
C ILE A 163 -4.74 -22.30 -5.72
N VAL A 164 -4.90 -22.36 -4.39
CA VAL A 164 -4.25 -23.40 -3.57
C VAL A 164 -4.82 -24.80 -3.80
N GLN A 165 -5.98 -24.94 -4.45
CA GLN A 165 -6.55 -26.25 -4.85
C GLN A 165 -6.23 -26.61 -6.32
N SER A 166 -5.49 -25.75 -7.03
CA SER A 166 -5.19 -25.97 -8.45
C SER A 166 -4.09 -27.01 -8.67
N THR A 167 -4.11 -27.65 -9.84
CA THR A 167 -3.03 -28.53 -10.30
C THR A 167 -1.71 -27.80 -10.49
N GLU A 168 -1.79 -26.49 -10.75
CA GLU A 168 -0.60 -25.65 -10.85
C GLU A 168 0.09 -25.54 -9.51
N TYR A 169 -0.65 -25.21 -8.45
CA TYR A 169 -0.13 -25.16 -7.08
C TYR A 169 0.48 -26.51 -6.66
N ASP A 170 -0.21 -27.62 -6.97
CA ASP A 170 0.34 -28.97 -6.73
C ASP A 170 1.68 -29.18 -7.43
N GLY A 171 1.77 -28.82 -8.70
CA GLY A 171 2.96 -29.02 -9.51
C GLY A 171 4.12 -28.09 -9.12
N SER A 172 3.87 -26.80 -8.91
CA SER A 172 4.90 -25.77 -8.72
C SER A 172 5.34 -25.64 -7.26
N GLU A 173 4.42 -25.72 -6.31
CA GLU A 173 4.70 -25.39 -4.90
C GLU A 173 4.93 -26.62 -4.03
N ILE A 174 4.48 -27.80 -4.48
CA ILE A 174 4.58 -29.04 -3.70
C ILE A 174 5.47 -30.04 -4.41
N ILE A 175 5.07 -30.53 -5.59
CA ILE A 175 5.70 -31.69 -6.21
C ILE A 175 7.13 -31.36 -6.66
N LYS A 176 7.33 -30.32 -7.48
CA LYS A 176 8.68 -29.98 -7.96
C LYS A 176 9.64 -29.64 -6.82
N PRO A 177 9.27 -28.83 -5.81
CA PRO A 177 10.15 -28.57 -4.67
C PRO A 177 10.49 -29.83 -3.88
N LEU A 178 9.56 -30.77 -3.66
CA LEU A 178 9.87 -32.02 -2.95
C LEU A 178 10.88 -32.89 -3.73
N TYR A 179 10.77 -32.98 -5.05
CA TYR A 179 11.78 -33.67 -5.87
C TYR A 179 13.17 -33.02 -5.75
N GLU A 180 13.23 -31.70 -5.84
CA GLU A 180 14.50 -30.97 -5.73
C GLU A 180 15.10 -31.08 -4.33
N GLN A 181 14.28 -30.99 -3.28
CA GLN A 181 14.72 -30.98 -1.89
C GLN A 181 15.06 -32.38 -1.35
N LEU A 182 14.33 -33.42 -1.76
CA LEU A 182 14.49 -34.77 -1.23
C LEU A 182 15.32 -35.68 -2.14
N LEU A 183 15.20 -35.52 -3.46
CA LEU A 183 15.81 -36.43 -4.44
C LEU A 183 16.97 -35.78 -5.24
N ASP A 184 17.28 -34.51 -4.96
CA ASP A 184 18.33 -33.72 -5.63
C ASP A 184 18.23 -33.75 -7.17
N ARG A 185 17.00 -33.81 -7.68
CA ARG A 185 16.72 -33.80 -9.12
C ARG A 185 15.39 -33.15 -9.43
N ARG A 186 15.20 -32.78 -10.69
CA ARG A 186 13.90 -32.32 -11.19
C ARG A 186 12.99 -33.50 -11.51
N ALA A 187 11.71 -33.34 -11.18
CA ALA A 187 10.65 -34.24 -11.64
C ALA A 187 10.44 -34.07 -13.15
N ASP A 188 10.21 -35.17 -13.85
CA ASP A 188 9.71 -35.10 -15.23
C ASP A 188 8.19 -34.84 -15.27
N ALA A 189 7.67 -34.53 -16.48
CA ALA A 189 6.25 -34.18 -16.64
C ALA A 189 5.30 -35.34 -16.24
N SER A 190 5.71 -36.59 -16.49
CA SER A 190 4.89 -37.76 -16.16
C SER A 190 4.85 -38.06 -14.66
N GLU A 191 5.95 -37.79 -13.96
CA GLU A 191 6.03 -37.85 -12.50
C GLU A 191 5.14 -36.79 -11.84
N VAL A 192 5.19 -35.55 -12.35
CA VAL A 192 4.33 -34.45 -11.87
C VAL A 192 2.85 -34.82 -12.11
N ASP A 193 2.49 -35.26 -13.31
CA ASP A 193 1.11 -35.67 -13.64
C ASP A 193 0.61 -36.84 -12.78
N TYR A 194 1.50 -37.79 -12.45
CA TYR A 194 1.17 -38.90 -11.55
C TYR A 194 0.80 -38.38 -10.16
N TRP A 195 1.63 -37.52 -9.58
CA TRP A 195 1.40 -37.01 -8.23
C TRP A 195 0.21 -36.06 -8.15
N ILE A 196 -0.02 -35.23 -9.17
CA ILE A 196 -1.24 -34.41 -9.26
C ILE A 196 -2.49 -35.30 -9.13
N LYS A 197 -2.55 -36.44 -9.85
CA LYS A 197 -3.69 -37.36 -9.76
C LYS A 197 -3.83 -37.98 -8.36
N GLN A 198 -2.72 -38.28 -7.69
CA GLN A 198 -2.75 -38.80 -6.32
C GLN A 198 -3.26 -37.74 -5.33
N MET A 199 -2.81 -36.49 -5.47
CA MET A 199 -3.20 -35.39 -4.59
C MET A 199 -4.67 -35.00 -4.80
N GLN A 200 -5.16 -35.00 -6.05
CA GLN A 200 -6.59 -34.90 -6.36
C GLN A 200 -7.40 -36.07 -5.80
N GLY A 201 -6.77 -37.23 -5.61
CA GLY A 201 -7.34 -38.40 -4.93
C GLY A 201 -7.34 -38.32 -3.40
N GLY A 202 -6.81 -37.23 -2.81
CA GLY A 202 -6.81 -36.99 -1.36
C GLY A 202 -5.47 -37.21 -0.66
N VAL A 203 -4.40 -37.54 -1.39
CA VAL A 203 -3.04 -37.61 -0.82
C VAL A 203 -2.60 -36.22 -0.37
N SER A 204 -2.17 -36.08 0.88
CA SER A 204 -1.70 -34.81 1.42
C SER A 204 -0.26 -34.50 1.03
N GLU A 205 0.17 -33.24 1.23
CA GLU A 205 1.57 -32.81 1.08
C GLU A 205 2.52 -33.66 1.94
N GLN A 206 2.16 -33.92 3.21
CA GLN A 206 2.99 -34.72 4.11
C GLN A 206 2.96 -36.22 3.78
N GLU A 207 1.85 -36.72 3.24
CA GLU A 207 1.79 -38.11 2.78
C GLU A 207 2.65 -38.28 1.52
N LEU A 208 2.61 -37.32 0.59
CA LEU A 208 3.50 -37.29 -0.56
C LEU A 208 4.98 -37.25 -0.13
N GLU A 209 5.33 -36.34 0.78
CA GLU A 209 6.66 -36.23 1.37
C GLU A 209 7.11 -37.56 1.99
N ALA A 210 6.26 -38.20 2.81
CA ALA A 210 6.53 -39.49 3.40
C ALA A 210 6.73 -40.60 2.35
N LYS A 211 5.93 -40.62 1.28
CA LYS A 211 6.09 -41.57 0.17
C LYS A 211 7.41 -41.36 -0.59
N MET A 212 7.83 -40.11 -0.82
CA MET A 212 9.10 -39.81 -1.48
C MET A 212 10.29 -40.25 -0.62
N ILE A 213 10.27 -39.96 0.68
CA ILE A 213 11.34 -40.36 1.62
C ILE A 213 11.40 -41.88 1.80
N ALA A 214 10.25 -42.57 1.74
CA ALA A 214 10.20 -44.03 1.82
C ALA A 214 10.66 -44.74 0.54
N SER A 215 10.81 -44.01 -0.56
CA SER A 215 11.15 -44.56 -1.88
C SER A 215 12.51 -45.25 -1.89
N GLU A 216 12.68 -46.18 -2.83
CA GLU A 216 13.97 -46.85 -3.04
C GLU A 216 15.04 -45.89 -3.57
N GLU A 217 14.62 -44.82 -4.26
CA GLU A 217 15.51 -43.79 -4.76
C GLU A 217 16.13 -42.99 -3.59
N PHE A 218 15.29 -42.44 -2.72
CA PHE A 218 15.74 -41.71 -1.53
C PHE A 218 16.61 -42.60 -0.63
N TYR A 219 16.24 -43.87 -0.46
CA TYR A 219 17.03 -44.82 0.34
C TYR A 219 18.45 -45.02 -0.20
N LYS A 220 18.59 -45.18 -1.52
CA LYS A 220 19.91 -45.32 -2.15
C LYS A 220 20.73 -44.04 -2.05
N GLN A 221 20.09 -42.89 -2.26
CA GLN A 221 20.74 -41.58 -2.11
C GLN A 221 21.22 -41.35 -0.67
N ALA A 222 20.46 -41.81 0.32
CA ALA A 222 20.84 -41.76 1.72
C ALA A 222 21.99 -42.72 2.09
N GLY A 223 22.45 -43.59 1.20
CA GLY A 223 23.57 -44.52 1.43
C GLY A 223 23.17 -45.99 1.51
N GLY A 224 21.87 -46.31 1.41
CA GLY A 224 21.40 -47.68 1.24
C GLY A 224 21.43 -48.54 2.51
N THR A 225 21.49 -47.93 3.69
CA THR A 225 21.36 -48.62 4.98
C THR A 225 20.27 -47.97 5.83
N SER A 226 19.69 -48.72 6.78
CA SER A 226 18.63 -48.21 7.66
C SER A 226 19.09 -47.01 8.49
N VAL A 227 20.31 -47.05 9.03
CA VAL A 227 20.87 -45.96 9.85
C VAL A 227 21.04 -44.69 9.03
N GLN A 228 21.72 -44.77 7.88
CA GLN A 228 21.95 -43.57 7.06
C GLN A 228 20.64 -43.02 6.47
N TRP A 229 19.66 -43.89 6.19
CA TRP A 229 18.32 -43.45 5.82
C TRP A 229 17.63 -42.69 6.94
N VAL A 230 17.68 -43.16 8.19
CA VAL A 230 17.11 -42.44 9.35
C VAL A 230 17.77 -41.07 9.52
N ASP A 231 19.09 -40.98 9.40
CA ASP A 231 19.81 -39.70 9.46
C ASP A 231 19.36 -38.73 8.37
N ALA A 232 19.20 -39.21 7.14
CA ALA A 232 18.71 -38.41 6.04
C ALA A 232 17.27 -37.94 6.29
N VAL A 233 16.38 -38.81 6.77
CA VAL A 233 15.00 -38.44 7.12
C VAL A 233 14.98 -37.33 8.15
N PHE A 234 15.76 -37.46 9.23
CA PHE A 234 15.84 -36.45 10.29
C PHE A 234 16.39 -35.13 9.78
N LYS A 235 17.43 -35.17 8.95
CA LYS A 235 18.00 -33.96 8.36
C LYS A 235 16.99 -33.22 7.48
N HIS A 236 16.28 -33.92 6.59
CA HIS A 236 15.34 -33.29 5.66
C HIS A 236 14.04 -32.84 6.37
N LEU A 237 13.44 -33.70 7.18
CA LEU A 237 12.16 -33.41 7.85
C LEU A 237 12.29 -32.56 9.11
N LEU A 238 13.38 -32.66 9.86
CA LEU A 238 13.50 -32.04 11.18
C LEU A 238 14.64 -31.01 11.30
N ASP A 239 15.41 -30.79 10.23
CA ASP A 239 16.60 -29.89 10.20
C ASP A 239 17.65 -30.19 11.26
N ARG A 240 17.75 -31.46 11.66
CA ARG A 240 18.73 -31.89 12.66
C ARG A 240 19.13 -33.34 12.43
N PRO A 241 20.30 -33.78 12.91
CA PRO A 241 20.61 -35.19 12.95
C PRO A 241 19.69 -35.93 13.94
N ALA A 242 19.51 -37.23 13.71
CA ALA A 242 19.00 -38.11 14.74
C ALA A 242 20.03 -38.22 15.87
N ASP A 243 19.56 -38.39 17.11
CA ASP A 243 20.46 -38.76 18.20
C ASP A 243 20.69 -40.27 18.21
N THR A 244 21.75 -40.74 18.88
CA THR A 244 22.12 -42.17 18.92
C THR A 244 20.97 -43.09 19.38
N SER A 245 20.08 -42.62 20.25
CA SER A 245 18.94 -43.42 20.71
C SER A 245 17.83 -43.47 19.65
N GLY A 246 17.56 -42.33 19.00
CA GLY A 246 16.62 -42.22 17.89
C GLY A 246 17.03 -43.04 16.68
N GLU A 247 18.30 -42.93 16.25
CA GLU A 247 18.87 -43.73 15.16
C GLU A 247 18.64 -45.23 15.40
N LYS A 248 18.99 -45.69 16.62
CA LYS A 248 18.82 -47.09 17.00
C LYS A 248 17.34 -47.49 17.01
N TYR A 249 16.47 -46.68 17.61
CA TYR A 249 15.04 -47.00 17.71
C TYR A 249 14.39 -47.16 16.33
N TRP A 250 14.61 -46.20 15.43
CA TRP A 250 14.04 -46.25 14.08
C TRP A 250 14.70 -47.33 13.22
N GLY A 251 16.02 -47.53 13.37
CA GLY A 251 16.76 -48.60 12.70
C GLY A 251 16.24 -50.00 13.08
N ASP A 252 16.10 -50.28 14.38
CA ASP A 252 15.59 -51.55 14.90
C ASP A 252 14.15 -51.83 14.40
N LEU A 253 13.31 -50.80 14.27
CA LEU A 253 11.95 -50.96 13.72
C LEU A 253 11.97 -51.43 12.27
N ILE A 254 12.87 -50.90 11.44
CA ILE A 254 13.01 -51.31 10.04
C ILE A 254 13.58 -52.73 9.96
N GLU A 255 14.59 -53.04 10.78
CA GLU A 255 15.21 -54.36 10.84
C GLU A 255 14.25 -55.45 11.34
N SER A 256 13.33 -55.09 12.23
CA SER A 256 12.24 -55.98 12.69
C SER A 256 11.08 -56.11 11.69
N GLY A 257 11.19 -55.52 10.51
CA GLY A 257 10.26 -55.69 9.39
C GLY A 257 9.21 -54.60 9.22
N LYS A 258 9.29 -53.48 9.96
CA LYS A 258 8.43 -52.32 9.71
C LYS A 258 8.81 -51.68 8.36
N ALA A 259 7.81 -51.36 7.54
CA ALA A 259 8.06 -50.73 6.25
C ALA A 259 8.59 -49.30 6.43
N ARG A 260 9.54 -48.87 5.58
CA ARG A 260 10.05 -47.48 5.58
C ARG A 260 8.94 -46.44 5.41
N SER A 261 7.88 -46.76 4.65
CA SER A 261 6.70 -45.90 4.52
C SER A 261 6.00 -45.63 5.85
N GLN A 262 5.81 -46.66 6.67
CA GLN A 262 5.18 -46.51 7.99
C GLN A 262 6.06 -45.69 8.94
N VAL A 263 7.39 -45.83 8.84
CA VAL A 263 8.33 -45.02 9.63
C VAL A 263 8.33 -43.56 9.16
N ALA A 264 8.39 -43.34 7.85
CA ALA A 264 8.36 -42.01 7.26
C ALA A 264 7.05 -41.27 7.59
N GLU A 265 5.91 -41.95 7.52
CA GLU A 265 4.61 -41.38 7.91
C GLU A 265 4.58 -40.96 9.39
N LEU A 266 5.19 -41.73 10.30
CA LEU A 266 5.26 -41.36 11.72
C LEU A 266 6.11 -40.10 11.95
N ILE A 267 7.23 -39.97 11.23
CA ILE A 267 8.14 -38.81 11.37
C ILE A 267 7.53 -37.58 10.67
N ALA A 268 6.99 -37.73 9.46
CA ALA A 268 6.38 -36.64 8.70
C ALA A 268 5.14 -36.04 9.40
N ASN A 269 4.38 -36.87 10.14
CA ASN A 269 3.24 -36.41 10.92
C ASN A 269 3.60 -36.00 12.37
N SER A 270 4.89 -35.99 12.74
CA SER A 270 5.32 -35.56 14.07
C SER A 270 5.00 -34.08 14.34
N VAL A 271 4.86 -33.71 15.62
CA VAL A 271 4.68 -32.31 16.03
C VAL A 271 5.88 -31.45 15.62
N GLU A 272 7.08 -32.04 15.60
CA GLU A 272 8.30 -31.36 15.18
C GLU A 272 8.28 -30.99 13.69
N ASN A 273 7.99 -31.96 12.80
CA ASN A 273 7.83 -31.65 11.37
C ASN A 273 6.65 -30.71 11.12
N SER A 274 5.56 -30.85 11.90
CA SER A 274 4.41 -29.93 11.85
C SER A 274 4.80 -28.49 12.18
N THR A 275 5.68 -28.30 13.15
CA THR A 275 6.19 -26.99 13.55
C THR A 275 7.00 -26.38 12.42
N ARG A 276 7.92 -27.14 11.84
CA ARG A 276 8.73 -26.70 10.70
C ARG A 276 7.90 -26.34 9.47
N LEU A 277 6.88 -27.13 9.16
CA LEU A 277 5.97 -26.82 8.06
C LEU A 277 5.29 -25.45 8.27
N ILE A 278 4.76 -25.20 9.47
CA ILE A 278 4.11 -23.93 9.79
C ILE A 278 5.12 -22.78 9.65
N GLU A 279 6.29 -22.89 10.26
CA GLU A 279 7.34 -21.88 10.17
C GLU A 279 7.78 -21.61 8.73
N THR A 280 7.91 -22.66 7.92
CA THR A 280 8.28 -22.55 6.50
C THR A 280 7.22 -21.79 5.70
N LYS A 281 5.93 -22.13 5.85
CA LYS A 281 4.85 -21.43 5.15
C LYS A 281 4.77 -19.96 5.57
N PHE A 282 4.92 -19.65 6.86
CA PHE A 282 4.97 -18.26 7.35
C PHE A 282 6.16 -17.48 6.77
N SER A 283 7.35 -18.10 6.72
CA SER A 283 8.53 -17.48 6.13
C SER A 283 8.35 -17.22 4.63
N GLN A 284 7.69 -18.12 3.90
CA GLN A 284 7.46 -17.99 2.45
C GLN A 284 6.37 -16.94 2.14
N LEU A 285 5.24 -17.00 2.85
CA LEU A 285 4.04 -16.23 2.51
C LEU A 285 4.00 -14.86 3.18
N SER A 286 4.52 -14.75 4.40
CA SER A 286 4.48 -13.52 5.22
C SER A 286 5.86 -12.95 5.55
N GLN A 287 6.94 -13.59 5.10
CA GLN A 287 8.33 -13.17 5.36
C GLN A 287 8.64 -12.98 6.86
N ARG A 288 7.98 -13.76 7.72
CA ARG A 288 8.16 -13.72 9.18
C ARG A 288 8.04 -15.10 9.78
N SER A 289 8.49 -15.26 11.01
CA SER A 289 8.15 -16.45 11.81
C SER A 289 6.79 -16.26 12.50
N PRO A 290 6.05 -17.37 12.77
CA PRO A 290 4.82 -17.29 13.53
C PRO A 290 5.11 -16.91 15.00
N GLY A 291 4.20 -16.16 15.60
CA GLY A 291 4.25 -15.90 17.04
C GLY A 291 3.99 -17.17 17.86
N LYS A 292 4.36 -17.21 19.14
CA LYS A 292 4.15 -18.40 19.99
C LYS A 292 2.68 -18.84 20.06
N GLN A 293 1.74 -17.90 20.20
CA GLN A 293 0.31 -18.19 20.27
C GLN A 293 -0.24 -18.66 18.91
N GLU A 294 0.18 -17.99 17.84
CA GLU A 294 -0.17 -18.34 16.46
C GLU A 294 0.32 -19.75 16.10
N LEU A 295 1.55 -20.12 16.48
CA LEU A 295 2.08 -21.47 16.30
C LEU A 295 1.23 -22.52 17.05
N GLN A 296 0.84 -22.24 18.30
CA GLN A 296 -0.01 -23.16 19.07
C GLN A 296 -1.40 -23.31 18.44
N TYR A 297 -1.98 -22.22 17.95
CA TYR A 297 -3.25 -22.23 17.23
C TYR A 297 -3.16 -23.15 16.00
N TRP A 298 -2.15 -22.96 15.16
CA TRP A 298 -2.01 -23.75 13.93
C TRP A 298 -1.67 -25.22 14.19
N LEU A 299 -0.90 -25.54 15.24
CA LEU A 299 -0.68 -26.93 15.65
C LEU A 299 -1.99 -27.61 16.07
N ALA A 300 -2.90 -26.88 16.74
CA ALA A 300 -4.22 -27.40 17.08
C ALA A 300 -5.11 -27.57 15.83
N GLN A 301 -5.08 -26.62 14.88
CA GLN A 301 -5.80 -26.73 13.61
C GLN A 301 -5.33 -27.92 12.77
N LYS A 302 -4.03 -28.22 12.77
CA LYS A 302 -3.48 -29.39 12.05
C LYS A 302 -4.12 -30.70 12.50
N GLN A 303 -4.39 -30.85 13.80
CA GLN A 303 -5.03 -32.05 14.34
C GLN A 303 -6.48 -32.22 13.83
N GLN A 304 -7.14 -31.12 13.46
CA GLN A 304 -8.53 -31.15 12.98
C GLN A 304 -8.62 -31.28 11.45
N GLN A 305 -7.76 -30.58 10.71
CA GLN A 305 -7.86 -30.44 9.26
C GLN A 305 -7.13 -31.54 8.48
N GLY A 306 -6.21 -32.26 9.12
CA GLY A 306 -5.51 -33.41 8.52
C GLY A 306 -4.86 -33.08 7.17
N ALA A 307 -5.28 -33.77 6.11
CA ALA A 307 -4.69 -33.69 4.77
C ALA A 307 -4.76 -32.31 4.11
N GLN A 308 -5.72 -31.46 4.49
CA GLN A 308 -5.93 -30.14 3.88
C GLN A 308 -5.22 -29.01 4.62
N PHE A 309 -4.57 -29.32 5.75
CA PHE A 309 -3.99 -28.31 6.65
C PHE A 309 -3.01 -27.36 5.96
N ALA A 310 -2.07 -27.90 5.17
CA ALA A 310 -1.03 -27.08 4.56
C ALA A 310 -1.59 -26.05 3.56
N ARG A 311 -2.64 -26.44 2.82
CA ARG A 311 -3.35 -25.56 1.87
C ARG A 311 -4.17 -24.50 2.62
N ALA A 312 -4.93 -24.92 3.63
CA ALA A 312 -5.72 -24.00 4.45
C ALA A 312 -4.84 -22.98 5.18
N LEU A 313 -3.67 -23.40 5.67
CA LEU A 313 -2.67 -22.50 6.24
C LEU A 313 -2.18 -21.49 5.19
N ALA A 314 -1.80 -21.95 4.00
CA ALA A 314 -1.28 -21.10 2.94
C ALA A 314 -2.32 -20.06 2.46
N GLU A 315 -3.57 -20.50 2.28
CA GLU A 315 -4.72 -19.66 1.95
C GLU A 315 -4.92 -18.58 3.01
N LYS A 316 -5.09 -19.00 4.27
CA LYS A 316 -5.43 -18.09 5.37
C LYS A 316 -4.35 -17.03 5.60
N VAL A 317 -3.09 -17.45 5.71
CA VAL A 317 -1.96 -16.55 5.97
C VAL A 317 -1.81 -15.52 4.85
N THR A 318 -2.00 -15.94 3.60
CA THR A 318 -1.92 -15.04 2.45
C THR A 318 -3.07 -14.02 2.46
N VAL A 319 -4.31 -14.47 2.62
CA VAL A 319 -5.50 -13.61 2.59
C VAL A 319 -5.48 -12.62 3.75
N ASP A 320 -5.14 -13.05 4.96
CA ASP A 320 -5.10 -12.20 6.14
C ASP A 320 -4.01 -11.11 6.02
N ASP A 321 -2.85 -11.42 5.42
CA ASP A 321 -1.82 -10.42 5.12
C ASP A 321 -2.30 -9.37 4.11
N LEU A 322 -3.02 -9.78 3.05
CA LEU A 322 -3.56 -8.88 2.03
C LEU A 322 -4.71 -8.03 2.56
N ALA A 323 -5.53 -8.59 3.46
CA ALA A 323 -6.57 -7.86 4.16
C ALA A 323 -5.98 -6.70 4.97
N VAL A 324 -4.90 -6.95 5.71
CA VAL A 324 -4.21 -5.89 6.47
C VAL A 324 -3.62 -4.83 5.55
N ASP A 325 -3.02 -5.20 4.41
CA ASP A 325 -2.56 -4.22 3.43
C ASP A 325 -3.66 -3.33 2.90
N SER A 326 -4.81 -3.93 2.60
CA SER A 326 -5.98 -3.21 2.09
C SER A 326 -6.51 -2.24 3.14
N LEU A 327 -6.68 -2.69 4.39
CA LEU A 327 -7.11 -1.81 5.49
C LEU A 327 -6.16 -0.64 5.71
N TYR A 328 -4.84 -0.86 5.70
CA TYR A 328 -3.86 0.22 5.82
C TYR A 328 -3.91 1.18 4.62
N LYS A 329 -4.11 0.67 3.41
CA LYS A 329 -4.24 1.50 2.21
C LYS A 329 -5.53 2.34 2.25
N ASP A 330 -6.66 1.74 2.61
CA ASP A 330 -7.97 2.38 2.57
C ASP A 330 -8.17 3.35 3.74
N LEU A 331 -7.83 2.93 4.95
CA LEU A 331 -8.02 3.73 6.16
C LEU A 331 -6.87 4.74 6.36
N LEU A 332 -5.63 4.32 6.11
CA LEU A 332 -4.42 5.08 6.47
C LEU A 332 -3.61 5.56 5.25
N GLY A 333 -3.93 5.14 4.02
CA GLY A 333 -3.32 5.64 2.77
C GLY A 333 -1.84 5.30 2.62
N ARG A 334 -1.33 4.39 3.43
CA ARG A 334 0.05 3.91 3.38
C ARG A 334 0.07 2.39 3.50
N SER A 335 1.23 1.80 3.26
CA SER A 335 1.44 0.38 3.57
C SER A 335 1.81 0.20 5.05
N PRO A 336 1.47 -0.95 5.66
CA PRO A 336 1.92 -1.28 7.00
C PRO A 336 3.42 -1.56 7.04
N GLY A 337 4.07 -1.21 8.15
CA GLY A 337 5.38 -1.72 8.51
C GLY A 337 5.34 -3.21 8.83
N SER A 338 6.50 -3.87 8.84
CA SER A 338 6.59 -5.32 9.06
C SER A 338 6.01 -5.77 10.41
N SER A 339 6.27 -5.02 11.49
CA SER A 339 5.74 -5.30 12.83
C SER A 339 4.23 -5.09 12.92
N GLU A 340 3.70 -4.05 12.27
CA GLU A 340 2.27 -3.74 12.22
C GLU A 340 1.50 -4.83 11.48
N ARG A 341 2.00 -5.21 10.30
CA ARG A 341 1.48 -6.32 9.51
C ARG A 341 1.47 -7.60 10.32
N ALA A 342 2.58 -7.95 10.96
CA ALA A 342 2.70 -9.16 11.75
C ALA A 342 1.70 -9.20 12.93
N TYR A 343 1.45 -8.06 13.57
CA TYR A 343 0.49 -7.95 14.65
C TYR A 343 -0.95 -8.21 14.18
N TRP A 344 -1.41 -7.46 13.18
CA TRP A 344 -2.80 -7.56 12.70
C TRP A 344 -3.09 -8.88 11.98
N SER A 345 -2.20 -9.31 11.09
CA SER A 345 -2.33 -10.63 10.43
C SER A 345 -2.31 -11.76 11.44
N GLY A 346 -1.51 -11.64 12.50
CA GLY A 346 -1.47 -12.61 13.59
C GLY A 346 -2.81 -12.75 14.32
N LEU A 347 -3.53 -11.65 14.54
CA LEU A 347 -4.87 -11.68 15.13
C LEU A 347 -5.89 -12.34 14.18
N LEU A 348 -5.89 -11.93 12.91
CA LEU A 348 -6.76 -12.52 11.88
C LEU A 348 -6.53 -14.03 11.73
N ASN A 349 -5.26 -14.46 11.68
CA ASN A 349 -4.85 -15.85 11.57
C ASN A 349 -5.41 -16.71 12.72
N GLN A 350 -5.58 -16.12 13.90
CA GLN A 350 -6.10 -16.77 15.11
C GLN A 350 -7.65 -16.66 15.25
N GLY A 351 -8.33 -16.07 14.27
CA GLY A 351 -9.79 -16.04 14.19
C GLY A 351 -10.44 -14.70 14.57
N THR A 352 -9.66 -13.64 14.82
CA THR A 352 -10.22 -12.29 14.88
C THR A 352 -10.85 -11.93 13.53
N THR A 353 -11.97 -11.22 13.55
CA THR A 353 -12.64 -10.80 12.31
C THR A 353 -11.97 -9.58 11.71
N ILE A 354 -12.06 -9.43 10.37
CA ILE A 354 -11.57 -8.24 9.68
C ILE A 354 -12.29 -6.98 10.17
N ASP A 355 -13.58 -7.07 10.49
CA ASP A 355 -14.37 -5.97 11.05
C ASP A 355 -13.80 -5.49 12.39
N SER A 356 -13.40 -6.42 13.28
CA SER A 356 -12.76 -6.05 14.55
C SER A 356 -11.39 -5.40 14.37
N VAL A 357 -10.63 -5.80 13.35
CA VAL A 357 -9.34 -5.16 13.04
C VAL A 357 -9.55 -3.78 12.43
N ALA A 358 -10.49 -3.64 11.50
CA ALA A 358 -10.87 -2.36 10.91
C ALA A 358 -11.37 -1.40 12.00
N ASP A 359 -12.24 -1.88 12.90
CA ASP A 359 -12.72 -1.16 14.08
C ASP A 359 -11.55 -0.67 14.94
N ALA A 360 -10.59 -1.54 15.29
CA ALA A 360 -9.42 -1.13 16.07
C ALA A 360 -8.53 -0.10 15.33
N MET A 361 -8.44 -0.19 14.00
CA MET A 361 -7.69 0.79 13.19
C MET A 361 -8.38 2.14 13.13
N VAL A 362 -9.71 2.21 12.97
CA VAL A 362 -10.43 3.49 12.95
C VAL A 362 -10.43 4.17 14.32
N HIS A 363 -10.28 3.39 15.39
CA HIS A 363 -10.07 3.91 16.75
C HIS A 363 -8.59 4.18 17.09
N SER A 364 -7.66 4.00 16.15
CA SER A 364 -6.24 4.28 16.38
C SER A 364 -5.95 5.77 16.31
N ASP A 365 -4.96 6.22 17.10
CA ASP A 365 -4.46 7.59 17.02
C ASP A 365 -4.15 7.98 15.58
N GLU A 366 -3.50 7.08 14.82
CA GLU A 366 -3.11 7.34 13.45
C GLU A 366 -4.29 7.67 12.52
N TYR A 367 -5.39 6.92 12.64
CA TYR A 367 -6.59 7.16 11.82
C TYR A 367 -7.23 8.50 12.17
N VAL A 368 -7.37 8.79 13.47
CA VAL A 368 -7.93 10.06 13.96
C VAL A 368 -7.10 11.24 13.45
N HIS A 369 -5.77 11.16 13.52
CA HIS A 369 -4.88 12.21 13.01
C HIS A 369 -5.01 12.42 11.49
N LYS A 370 -5.32 11.37 10.73
CA LYS A 370 -5.43 11.45 9.27
C LYS A 370 -6.78 11.97 8.78
N LYS A 371 -7.86 11.67 9.50
CA LYS A 371 -9.24 12.04 9.10
C LYS A 371 -9.70 13.40 9.63
N LEU A 372 -8.97 14.01 10.56
CA LEU A 372 -9.19 15.41 10.93
C LEU A 372 -8.79 16.35 9.77
N PRO A 373 -9.70 17.21 9.26
CA PRO A 373 -9.39 18.12 8.17
C PRO A 373 -8.50 19.26 8.68
N GLY A 374 -7.22 19.24 8.31
CA GLY A 374 -6.36 20.42 8.43
C GLY A 374 -4.91 20.14 8.73
N SER A 375 -4.14 19.77 7.71
CA SER A 375 -2.72 20.10 7.66
C SER A 375 -2.57 21.63 7.55
N VAL A 376 -2.69 22.32 8.69
CA VAL A 376 -2.24 23.70 8.85
C VAL A 376 -0.89 23.63 9.55
N THR A 377 0.17 24.10 8.89
CA THR A 377 1.38 24.55 9.57
C THR A 377 1.24 26.05 9.84
N PRO A 378 0.96 26.50 11.09
CA PRO A 378 1.08 27.90 11.43
C PRO A 378 2.56 28.21 11.72
N GLY A 379 3.05 29.34 11.23
CA GLY A 379 4.41 29.84 11.43
C GLY A 379 4.77 30.26 12.87
N SER A 380 4.24 29.57 13.88
CA SER A 380 4.41 29.92 15.29
C SER A 380 4.50 28.67 16.18
N GLY A 381 5.37 27.70 15.87
CA GLY A 381 5.90 26.70 16.82
C GLY A 381 4.91 25.80 17.60
N VAL A 382 3.61 25.86 17.34
CA VAL A 382 2.58 24.97 17.91
C VAL A 382 2.16 24.00 16.81
N THR A 383 2.73 22.81 16.83
CA THR A 383 2.30 21.70 15.97
C THR A 383 1.02 21.11 16.58
N ILE A 384 -0.04 20.93 15.78
CA ILE A 384 -1.33 20.34 16.19
C ILE A 384 -1.14 18.99 16.92
N THR A 385 -0.03 18.29 16.63
CA THR A 385 0.46 17.07 17.29
C THR A 385 0.55 17.15 18.82
N ARG A 386 0.64 18.35 19.42
CA ARG A 386 0.75 18.53 20.87
C ARG A 386 -0.60 18.81 21.55
N LEU A 387 -1.66 19.03 20.79
CA LEU A 387 -2.99 19.45 21.26
C LEU A 387 -3.99 18.30 21.48
N LEU A 388 -3.57 17.06 21.21
CA LEU A 388 -4.38 15.86 21.40
C LEU A 388 -4.01 15.16 22.73
N PRO A 389 -5.00 14.65 23.50
CA PRO A 389 -4.79 14.13 24.85
C PRO A 389 -3.87 12.92 24.89
N GLY A 390 -3.32 12.63 26.07
CA GLY A 390 -2.77 11.30 26.35
C GLY A 390 -3.88 10.24 26.47
N ASN A 391 -3.49 8.96 26.47
CA ASN A 391 -4.38 7.77 26.36
C ASN A 391 -5.65 7.76 27.25
N GLN A 392 -5.68 8.44 28.40
CA GLN A 392 -6.87 8.50 29.28
C GLN A 392 -7.89 9.59 28.88
N GLY A 393 -7.45 10.69 28.27
CA GLY A 393 -8.33 11.78 27.84
C GLY A 393 -9.14 11.41 26.61
N VAL A 394 -8.52 10.69 25.67
CA VAL A 394 -9.17 10.15 24.47
C VAL A 394 -10.20 9.07 24.81
N GLU A 395 -9.89 8.14 25.72
CA GLU A 395 -10.85 7.11 26.18
C GLU A 395 -12.08 7.71 26.86
N LYS A 396 -11.91 8.77 27.66
CA LYS A 396 -13.03 9.46 28.32
C LYS A 396 -13.88 10.25 27.32
N TRP A 397 -13.25 10.98 26.39
CA TRP A 397 -13.93 11.70 25.31
C TRP A 397 -14.71 10.74 24.40
N MET A 398 -14.11 9.61 24.01
CA MET A 398 -14.79 8.58 23.22
C MET A 398 -15.89 7.85 24.01
N GLN A 399 -15.73 7.63 25.32
CA GLN A 399 -16.82 7.09 26.16
C GLN A 399 -17.99 8.07 26.33
N GLU A 400 -17.74 9.38 26.41
CA GLU A 400 -18.79 10.40 26.49
C GLU A 400 -19.50 10.60 25.14
N VAL A 401 -18.80 10.50 24.01
CA VAL A 401 -19.37 10.52 22.65
C VAL A 401 -20.19 9.25 22.34
N PHE A 402 -19.75 8.06 22.78
CA PHE A 402 -20.36 6.79 22.36
C PHE A 402 -21.18 6.04 23.43
N GLN A 403 -21.03 6.31 24.74
CA GLN A 403 -21.86 5.68 25.80
C GLN A 403 -23.00 6.60 26.32
N GLY A 404 -23.18 7.80 25.76
CA GLY A 404 -24.22 8.76 26.16
C GLY A 404 -25.04 9.34 25.00
N ASP A 405 -26.02 8.57 24.51
CA ASP A 405 -27.30 9.07 23.97
C ASP A 405 -27.37 9.69 22.54
N LEU A 406 -26.85 8.99 21.52
CA LEU A 406 -27.30 9.14 20.12
C LEU A 406 -28.61 8.38 19.80
N LEU A 407 -29.46 8.17 20.80
CA LEU A 407 -30.92 8.00 20.65
C LEU A 407 -31.70 9.06 21.46
N GLY A 408 -31.04 10.15 21.87
CA GLY A 408 -31.57 11.19 22.75
C GLY A 408 -31.03 12.61 22.52
N GLY A 409 -30.83 13.05 21.27
CA GLY A 409 -30.90 14.47 20.90
C GLY A 409 -29.86 15.47 21.44
N GLY A 410 -28.61 15.08 21.67
CA GLY A 410 -27.49 16.01 21.95
C GLY A 410 -26.77 16.52 20.68
N GLN A 411 -26.28 17.78 20.69
CA GLN A 411 -25.64 18.42 19.53
C GLN A 411 -24.12 18.15 19.49
N GLU A 412 -23.59 17.70 18.35
CA GLU A 412 -22.17 17.36 18.11
C GLU A 412 -21.20 18.49 18.52
N GLN A 413 -21.59 19.74 18.26
CA GLN A 413 -20.87 20.96 18.62
C GLN A 413 -20.70 21.15 20.13
N GLN A 414 -21.62 20.65 20.96
CA GLN A 414 -21.53 20.73 22.43
C GLN A 414 -20.46 19.78 22.96
N THR A 415 -20.29 18.62 22.35
CA THR A 415 -19.28 17.63 22.74
C THR A 415 -17.88 18.07 22.31
N GLU A 416 -17.75 18.67 21.11
CA GLU A 416 -16.51 19.31 20.66
C GLU A 416 -16.12 20.50 21.56
N ALA A 417 -17.10 21.32 21.96
CA ALA A 417 -16.88 22.44 22.86
C ALA A 417 -16.43 22.00 24.25
N GLN A 418 -17.01 20.91 24.79
CA GLN A 418 -16.59 20.34 26.07
C GLN A 418 -15.15 19.81 26.01
N PHE A 419 -14.76 19.20 24.88
CA PHE A 419 -13.40 18.70 24.66
C PHE A 419 -12.37 19.83 24.69
N VAL A 420 -12.54 20.84 23.82
CA VAL A 420 -11.56 21.93 23.74
C VAL A 420 -11.57 22.79 25.01
N ALA A 421 -12.63 22.75 25.81
CA ALA A 421 -12.70 23.42 27.10
C ALA A 421 -11.98 22.71 28.25
N SER A 422 -11.51 21.48 28.04
CA SER A 422 -10.87 20.67 29.07
C SER A 422 -9.56 21.27 29.60
N ASP A 423 -9.20 20.86 30.82
CA ASP A 423 -7.92 21.23 31.45
C ASP A 423 -6.71 20.68 30.70
N GLU A 424 -6.86 19.49 30.12
CA GLU A 424 -5.83 18.82 29.32
C GLU A 424 -5.56 19.58 28.03
N PHE A 425 -6.60 19.84 27.22
CA PHE A 425 -6.48 20.61 25.98
C PHE A 425 -5.88 22.01 26.21
N PHE A 426 -6.21 22.66 27.33
CA PHE A 426 -5.63 23.96 27.69
C PHE A 426 -4.16 23.87 28.09
N SER A 427 -3.76 22.84 28.82
CA SER A 427 -2.35 22.61 29.18
C SER A 427 -1.50 22.39 27.93
N ASP A 428 -2.01 21.57 27.03
CA ASP A 428 -1.39 21.20 25.75
C ASP A 428 -1.34 22.37 24.76
N ALA A 429 -2.34 23.25 24.82
CA ALA A 429 -2.35 24.53 24.11
C ALA A 429 -1.35 25.56 24.62
N GLY A 430 -0.54 25.24 25.64
CA GLY A 430 0.48 26.13 26.18
C GLY A 430 0.07 26.85 27.46
N GLY A 431 -1.14 26.60 27.99
CA GLY A 431 -1.56 27.01 29.32
C GLY A 431 -1.91 28.49 29.50
N THR A 432 -2.08 29.24 28.41
CA THR A 432 -2.54 30.63 28.44
C THR A 432 -3.82 30.80 27.64
N SER A 433 -4.68 31.76 28.01
CA SER A 433 -5.94 32.04 27.30
C SER A 433 -5.73 32.34 25.82
N SER A 434 -4.70 33.12 25.47
CA SER A 434 -4.35 33.46 24.08
C SER A 434 -4.01 32.21 23.25
N GLN A 435 -3.12 31.35 23.78
CA GLN A 435 -2.71 30.16 23.05
C GLN A 435 -3.82 29.11 23.01
N TRP A 436 -4.64 29.02 24.06
CA TRP A 436 -5.84 28.20 24.09
C TRP A 436 -6.87 28.65 23.05
N ILE A 437 -7.22 29.94 22.98
CA ILE A 437 -8.16 30.49 21.98
C ILE A 437 -7.66 30.17 20.56
N ASN A 438 -6.36 30.38 20.31
CA ASN A 438 -5.79 30.10 19.01
C ASN A 438 -5.84 28.60 18.66
N SER A 439 -5.68 27.73 19.66
CA SER A 439 -5.77 26.27 19.50
C SER A 439 -7.20 25.78 19.30
N VAL A 440 -8.18 26.39 19.99
CA VAL A 440 -9.62 26.17 19.75
C VAL A 440 -9.98 26.54 18.30
N TYR A 441 -9.49 27.69 17.82
CA TYR A 441 -9.71 28.15 16.44
C TYR A 441 -9.07 27.22 15.41
N LEU A 442 -7.85 26.73 15.66
CA LEU A 442 -7.20 25.76 14.79
C LEU A 442 -7.95 24.43 14.76
N PHE A 443 -8.44 23.97 15.92
CA PHE A 443 -9.14 22.71 16.06
C PHE A 443 -10.55 22.74 15.42
N LEU A 444 -11.36 23.74 15.76
CA LEU A 444 -12.75 23.83 15.29
C LEU A 444 -12.86 24.42 13.87
N LEU A 445 -12.00 25.40 13.53
CA LEU A 445 -12.17 26.23 12.33
C LEU A 445 -11.03 26.06 11.32
N GLY A 446 -10.00 25.25 11.61
CA GLY A 446 -8.89 25.00 10.69
C GLY A 446 -8.03 26.23 10.37
N ARG A 447 -8.08 27.27 11.21
CA ARG A 447 -7.28 28.49 11.04
C ARG A 447 -6.99 29.17 12.38
N PRO A 448 -5.93 29.98 12.51
CA PRO A 448 -5.69 30.72 13.74
C PRO A 448 -6.74 31.81 13.99
N ALA A 449 -6.88 32.20 15.26
CA ALA A 449 -7.69 33.35 15.64
C ALA A 449 -7.05 34.64 15.10
N GLY A 450 -7.85 35.53 14.51
CA GLY A 450 -7.38 36.87 14.14
C GLY A 450 -7.22 37.76 15.38
N PRO A 451 -6.40 38.83 15.33
CA PRO A 451 -6.12 39.68 16.51
C PRO A 451 -7.37 40.24 17.21
N SER A 452 -8.40 40.61 16.43
CA SER A 452 -9.68 41.10 16.96
C SER A 452 -10.51 39.99 17.63
N GLY A 453 -10.48 38.77 17.09
CA GLY A 453 -11.16 37.62 17.68
C GLY A 453 -10.49 37.18 18.97
N GLU A 454 -9.16 37.08 18.98
CA GLU A 454 -8.39 36.74 20.17
C GLU A 454 -8.64 37.74 21.32
N THR A 455 -8.66 39.03 21.02
CA THR A 455 -8.98 40.09 22.00
C THR A 455 -10.40 39.95 22.54
N TYR A 456 -11.36 39.66 21.68
CA TYR A 456 -12.77 39.48 22.07
C TYR A 456 -12.95 38.28 23.01
N TRP A 457 -12.46 37.10 22.62
CA TRP A 457 -12.59 35.89 23.43
C TRP A 457 -11.80 35.97 24.74
N SER A 458 -10.63 36.60 24.74
CA SER A 458 -9.85 36.84 25.97
C SER A 458 -10.63 37.75 26.93
N SER A 459 -11.26 38.81 26.43
CA SER A 459 -12.07 39.70 27.28
C SER A 459 -13.28 38.99 27.93
N LEU A 460 -13.83 37.99 27.25
CA LEU A 460 -14.92 37.17 27.76
C LEU A 460 -14.45 36.25 28.89
N LEU A 461 -13.29 35.61 28.75
CA LEU A 461 -12.66 34.83 29.82
C LEU A 461 -12.31 35.72 31.03
N ASP A 462 -11.74 36.91 30.78
CA ASP A 462 -11.39 37.89 31.82
C ASP A 462 -12.62 38.43 32.57
N SER A 463 -13.76 38.51 31.89
CA SER A 463 -15.06 38.87 32.49
C SER A 463 -15.70 37.75 33.33
N GLY A 464 -15.07 36.58 33.40
CA GLY A 464 -15.51 35.45 34.22
C GLY A 464 -16.29 34.37 33.47
N LYS A 465 -16.35 34.40 32.13
CA LYS A 465 -16.88 33.24 31.37
C LYS A 465 -15.92 32.06 31.47
N THR A 466 -16.47 30.85 31.48
CA THR A 466 -15.65 29.63 31.48
C THR A 466 -15.14 29.29 30.08
N ARG A 467 -14.11 28.45 30.00
CA ARG A 467 -13.62 27.91 28.74
C ARG A 467 -14.69 27.11 27.99
N SER A 468 -15.58 26.38 28.68
CA SER A 468 -16.70 25.67 28.03
C SER A 468 -17.68 26.65 27.40
N GLN A 469 -18.06 27.72 28.12
CA GLN A 469 -18.97 28.74 27.57
C GLN A 469 -18.37 29.49 26.38
N VAL A 470 -17.05 29.70 26.35
CA VAL A 470 -16.38 30.34 25.22
C VAL A 470 -16.21 29.37 24.04
N ALA A 471 -15.87 28.11 24.32
CA ALA A 471 -15.76 27.05 23.31
C ALA A 471 -17.10 26.77 22.63
N GLU A 472 -18.20 26.72 23.39
CA GLU A 472 -19.56 26.54 22.88
C GLU A 472 -19.91 27.69 21.92
N LEU A 473 -19.61 28.94 22.28
CA LEU A 473 -19.84 30.10 21.40
C LEU A 473 -19.02 30.09 20.11
N ILE A 474 -17.85 29.44 20.10
CA ILE A 474 -17.01 29.31 18.91
C ILE A 474 -17.51 28.13 18.05
N ALA A 475 -17.86 27.00 18.68
CA ALA A 475 -18.36 25.80 18.02
C ALA A 475 -19.74 26.02 17.36
N ASP A 476 -20.62 26.76 18.02
CA ASP A 476 -21.97 27.12 17.53
C ASP A 476 -21.95 28.28 16.50
N GLY A 477 -20.76 28.77 16.12
CA GLY A 477 -20.61 29.86 15.17
C GLY A 477 -20.90 29.43 13.74
N THR A 478 -21.54 30.31 12.95
CA THR A 478 -21.82 30.10 11.50
C THR A 478 -20.57 29.75 10.70
N GLU A 479 -19.39 30.14 11.19
CA GLU A 479 -18.11 29.80 10.57
C GLU A 479 -17.77 28.30 10.66
N ASN A 480 -18.03 27.64 11.80
CA ASN A 480 -17.80 26.21 11.95
C ASN A 480 -18.78 25.42 11.08
N SER A 481 -20.05 25.79 11.15
CA SER A 481 -21.14 25.29 10.30
C SER A 481 -20.79 25.37 8.80
N THR A 482 -20.28 26.51 8.34
CA THR A 482 -19.86 26.69 6.94
C THR A 482 -18.72 25.74 6.56
N ARG A 483 -17.72 25.59 7.44
CA ARG A 483 -16.58 24.68 7.21
C ARG A 483 -17.02 23.22 7.11
N LEU A 484 -17.92 22.78 8.00
CA LEU A 484 -18.44 21.41 7.99
C LEU A 484 -19.15 21.11 6.67
N ILE A 485 -20.01 22.02 6.22
CA ILE A 485 -20.71 21.92 4.94
C ILE A 485 -19.72 21.87 3.77
N ASP A 486 -18.76 22.79 3.73
CA ASP A 486 -17.72 22.82 2.69
C ASP A 486 -16.92 21.51 2.64
N GLY A 487 -16.61 20.92 3.80
CA GLY A 487 -15.89 19.65 3.91
C GLY A 487 -16.66 18.48 3.30
N VAL A 488 -17.95 18.35 3.62
CA VAL A 488 -18.80 17.28 3.07
C VAL A 488 -18.98 17.44 1.56
N PHE A 489 -19.13 18.68 1.06
CA PHE A 489 -19.17 18.96 -0.37
C PHE A 489 -17.86 18.62 -1.09
N ALA A 490 -16.71 18.89 -0.47
CA ALA A 490 -15.41 18.53 -1.05
C ALA A 490 -15.21 17.00 -1.11
N GLU A 491 -15.68 16.27 -0.11
CA GLU A 491 -15.54 14.82 -0.03
C GLU A 491 -16.49 14.08 -0.98
N TYR A 492 -17.78 14.42 -0.97
CA TYR A 492 -18.82 13.65 -1.68
C TYR A 492 -19.22 14.24 -3.03
N ALA A 493 -19.03 15.55 -3.23
CA ALA A 493 -19.38 16.23 -4.49
C ALA A 493 -18.16 16.81 -5.23
N HIS A 494 -16.96 16.68 -4.66
CA HIS A 494 -15.69 17.17 -5.20
C HIS A 494 -15.72 18.64 -5.67
N ARG A 495 -16.53 19.46 -5.01
CA ARG A 495 -16.70 20.89 -5.29
C ARG A 495 -17.04 21.65 -4.01
N SER A 496 -16.99 22.97 -4.05
CA SER A 496 -17.61 23.80 -3.01
C SER A 496 -19.12 23.96 -3.27
N PRO A 497 -19.94 24.15 -2.22
CA PRO A 497 -21.35 24.48 -2.37
C PRO A 497 -21.54 25.84 -3.06
N GLY A 498 -22.61 25.99 -3.84
CA GLY A 498 -23.03 27.30 -4.32
C GLY A 498 -23.57 28.17 -3.18
N THR A 499 -23.59 29.49 -3.34
CA THR A 499 -24.06 30.42 -2.28
C THR A 499 -25.49 30.12 -1.81
N GLN A 500 -26.38 29.71 -2.71
CA GLN A 500 -27.75 29.35 -2.33
C GLN A 500 -27.81 28.00 -1.61
N GLU A 501 -27.07 26.98 -2.09
CA GLU A 501 -26.96 25.68 -1.42
C GLU A 501 -26.42 25.82 -0.01
N LEU A 502 -25.34 26.60 0.17
CA LEU A 502 -24.74 26.83 1.48
C LEU A 502 -25.75 27.48 2.43
N ASN A 503 -26.50 28.49 1.99
CA ASN A 503 -27.52 29.14 2.81
C ASN A 503 -28.68 28.20 3.16
N ASP A 504 -29.12 27.37 2.22
CA ASP A 504 -30.20 26.40 2.42
C ASP A 504 -29.78 25.30 3.40
N TRP A 505 -28.51 24.89 3.38
CA TRP A 505 -27.96 23.90 4.30
C TRP A 505 -27.66 24.48 5.69
N LEU A 506 -27.12 25.71 5.79
CA LEU A 506 -26.97 26.40 7.07
C LEU A 506 -28.33 26.58 7.79
N ALA A 507 -29.41 26.80 7.04
CA ALA A 507 -30.75 26.88 7.59
C ALA A 507 -31.30 25.52 8.06
N GLN A 508 -30.88 24.43 7.43
CA GLN A 508 -31.27 23.06 7.82
C GLN A 508 -30.47 22.55 9.02
N GLU A 509 -29.18 22.86 9.10
CA GLU A 509 -28.33 22.53 10.26
C GLU A 509 -28.92 23.08 11.57
N GLN A 510 -29.39 24.34 11.54
CA GLN A 510 -30.07 24.98 12.68
C GLN A 510 -31.37 24.27 13.11
N GLN A 511 -31.98 23.47 12.23
CA GLN A 511 -33.23 22.74 12.51
C GLN A 511 -33.00 21.26 12.85
N GLN A 512 -31.94 20.64 12.31
CA GLN A 512 -31.75 19.19 12.32
C GLN A 512 -30.59 18.71 13.21
N GLY A 513 -29.64 19.58 13.60
CA GLY A 513 -28.53 19.20 14.47
C GLY A 513 -27.68 18.04 13.92
N ALA A 514 -27.31 17.06 14.76
CA ALA A 514 -26.33 16.00 14.44
C ALA A 514 -26.69 15.07 13.26
N GLN A 515 -27.96 15.02 12.83
CA GLN A 515 -28.37 14.21 11.67
C GLN A 515 -28.00 14.86 10.33
N PHE A 516 -27.69 16.16 10.36
CA PHE A 516 -27.42 17.00 9.20
C PHE A 516 -26.30 16.51 8.30
N THR A 517 -25.14 16.17 8.88
CA THR A 517 -23.94 15.80 8.11
C THR A 517 -24.14 14.49 7.36
N GLN A 518 -24.88 13.55 7.96
CA GLN A 518 -25.25 12.27 7.34
C GLN A 518 -26.28 12.46 6.22
N ASP A 519 -27.28 13.31 6.43
CA ASP A 519 -28.31 13.61 5.43
C ASP A 519 -27.72 14.38 4.23
N LEU A 520 -26.78 15.30 4.48
CA LEU A 520 -26.02 16.00 3.44
C LEU A 520 -25.14 15.04 2.63
N ALA A 521 -24.37 14.17 3.29
CA ALA A 521 -23.53 13.17 2.62
C ALA A 521 -24.35 12.18 1.78
N ALA A 522 -25.46 11.69 2.33
CA ALA A 522 -26.38 10.78 1.63
C ALA A 522 -26.98 11.46 0.38
N LYS A 523 -27.41 12.72 0.50
CA LYS A 523 -27.96 13.46 -0.63
C LYS A 523 -26.92 13.75 -1.72
N LEU A 524 -25.71 14.17 -1.35
CA LEU A 524 -24.65 14.42 -2.34
C LEU A 524 -24.18 13.14 -3.06
N THR A 525 -24.20 12.01 -2.36
CA THR A 525 -23.93 10.69 -2.95
C THR A 525 -24.98 10.34 -4.01
N LEU A 526 -26.27 10.53 -3.71
CA LEU A 526 -27.37 10.28 -4.65
C LEU A 526 -27.35 11.24 -5.87
N GLU A 527 -27.03 12.51 -5.65
CA GLU A 527 -26.87 13.51 -6.72
C GLU A 527 -25.67 13.18 -7.65
N TYR A 528 -24.55 12.74 -7.09
CA TYR A 528 -23.35 12.37 -7.86
C TYR A 528 -23.55 11.09 -8.67
N GLU A 529 -24.25 10.10 -8.12
CA GLU A 529 -24.59 8.85 -8.82
C GLU A 529 -25.74 9.00 -9.84
N GLY A 530 -26.37 10.18 -9.93
CA GLY A 530 -27.44 10.48 -10.88
C GLY A 530 -28.76 9.78 -10.57
N LEU A 531 -29.01 9.47 -9.29
CA LEU A 531 -30.18 8.73 -8.80
C LEU A 531 -31.31 9.63 -8.26
N ASP A 532 -31.17 10.94 -8.41
CA ASP A 532 -32.13 11.93 -7.89
C ASP A 532 -33.51 11.80 -8.58
N GLY A 533 -34.44 11.11 -7.91
CA GLY A 533 -35.83 10.91 -8.36
C GLY A 533 -36.42 9.49 -8.23
N LEU A 534 -35.64 8.51 -7.73
CA LEU A 534 -36.14 7.20 -7.27
C LEU A 534 -36.40 7.23 -5.76
#